data_AF-A0A6L8I073-F1
#
_entry.id   AF-A0A6L8I073-F1
#
_cell.length_a   1.000
_cell.length_b   1.000
_cell.length_c   1.000
_cell.angle_alpha   90.00
_cell.angle_beta   90.00
_cell.angle_gamma   90.00
#
_symmetry.space_group_name_H-M   'P 1'
#
loop_
_entity.id
_entity.type
_entity.pdbx_description
1 polymer ?
#
loop_
_entity_poly.entity_id
_entity_poly.type
_entity_poly.pdbx_seq_one_letter_code
_entity_poly.pdbx_strand_id
1 'polypeptide(L)'
;MLKSQGELSRRSGYAAPVMDHKAFVCSVPANVLADLSRTEDAAGLRHLAMHLGLILALGLYVASGAPFWWLALLPLGIAICFLFTLQHEATHKTPFATPWLNEWAGRLAGVPILQPFEWFRYFHLSHHKHTNDPARDPELIAGAKPETWASYVMHVSGLPFWWAMTRRILANASGAAPGAYSPERARRRLAREARWMLLAYALAAVSLLFTPLLFWVWILPCLLGQPFLRLYLLAEHGRCAFVANMLQNTRTTYT
;
A
#
# COMPACT_ATOMS: atom_id res chain seq x y z
N MET A 1 32.36 52.26 -2.97
CA MET A 1 31.13 52.19 -3.80
C MET A 1 30.56 50.76 -3.84
N LEU A 2 30.44 50.10 -2.68
CA LEU A 2 30.06 48.69 -2.54
C LEU A 2 29.22 48.47 -1.25
N LYS A 3 28.15 49.26 -1.09
CA LYS A 3 27.26 49.18 0.07
C LYS A 3 25.77 49.42 -0.24
N SER A 4 25.33 49.26 -1.49
CA SER A 4 23.93 49.55 -1.87
C SER A 4 23.15 48.40 -2.54
N GLN A 5 23.70 47.19 -2.65
CA GLN A 5 22.95 46.04 -3.19
C GLN A 5 22.35 45.10 -2.12
N GLY A 6 22.62 45.35 -0.83
CA GLY A 6 22.09 44.53 0.28
C GLY A 6 20.72 44.96 0.82
N GLU A 7 20.21 46.14 0.44
CA GLU A 7 19.01 46.73 1.06
C GLU A 7 17.79 46.84 0.13
N LEU A 8 17.92 46.50 -1.16
CA LEU A 8 16.80 46.51 -2.11
C LEU A 8 16.06 45.16 -2.20
N SER A 9 16.60 44.08 -1.61
CA SER A 9 15.93 42.76 -1.57
C SER A 9 14.95 42.60 -0.40
N ARG A 10 14.79 43.61 0.48
CA ARG A 10 13.87 43.56 1.65
C ARG A 10 12.59 44.39 1.46
N ARG A 11 12.22 44.70 0.21
CA ARG A 11 10.96 45.38 -0.13
C ARG A 11 10.26 44.71 -1.31
N SER A 12 9.93 43.45 -1.13
CA SER A 12 8.82 42.78 -1.82
C SER A 12 8.58 41.49 -1.05
N GLY A 13 7.54 41.47 -0.22
CA GLY A 13 7.09 40.27 0.50
C GLY A 13 6.46 39.22 -0.42
N TYR A 14 6.95 39.09 -1.64
CA TYR A 14 6.57 38.04 -2.58
C TYR A 14 7.74 37.06 -2.63
N ALA A 15 7.75 36.10 -1.72
CA ALA A 15 8.38 34.82 -2.03
C ALA A 15 7.69 34.34 -3.32
N ALA A 16 8.46 34.04 -4.36
CA ALA A 16 7.90 33.45 -5.57
C ALA A 16 7.00 32.27 -5.15
N PRO A 17 5.76 32.18 -5.66
CA PRO A 17 4.84 31.12 -5.24
C PRO A 17 5.55 29.79 -5.46
N VAL A 18 5.72 29.02 -4.37
CA VAL A 18 6.22 27.65 -4.45
C VAL A 18 5.33 26.94 -5.46
N MET A 19 5.91 26.53 -6.58
CA MET A 19 5.17 25.86 -7.65
C MET A 19 4.43 24.69 -7.03
N ASP A 20 3.10 24.73 -7.06
CA ASP A 20 2.31 23.61 -6.56
C ASP A 20 2.40 22.43 -7.55
N HIS A 21 2.12 21.22 -7.06
CA HIS A 21 2.16 20.01 -7.88
C HIS A 21 1.32 20.10 -9.17
N LYS A 22 0.22 20.87 -9.20
CA LYS A 22 -0.61 21.00 -10.41
C LYS A 22 0.07 21.89 -11.43
N ALA A 23 0.59 23.03 -11.00
CA ALA A 23 1.39 23.91 -11.84
C ALA A 23 2.62 23.17 -12.39
N PHE A 24 3.28 22.36 -11.56
CA PHE A 24 4.40 21.52 -11.99
C PHE A 24 3.97 20.51 -13.07
N VAL A 25 2.93 19.71 -12.82
CA VAL A 25 2.44 18.72 -13.80
C VAL A 25 2.02 19.40 -15.11
N CYS A 26 1.33 20.55 -15.04
CA CYS A 26 0.94 21.33 -16.23
C CYS A 26 2.14 21.89 -17.01
N SER A 27 3.30 22.06 -16.36
CA SER A 27 4.53 22.51 -17.02
C SER A 27 5.28 21.40 -17.76
N VAL A 28 4.97 20.13 -17.48
CA VAL A 28 5.61 18.97 -18.12
C VAL A 28 5.07 18.82 -19.55
N PRO A 29 5.94 18.72 -20.57
CA PRO A 29 5.51 18.49 -21.94
C PRO A 29 4.67 17.21 -22.09
N ALA A 30 3.63 17.26 -22.91
CA ALA A 30 2.68 16.15 -23.06
C ALA A 30 3.32 14.84 -23.52
N ASN A 31 4.35 14.90 -24.39
CA ASN A 31 5.11 13.72 -24.82
C ASN A 31 5.90 13.10 -23.65
N VAL A 32 6.51 13.92 -22.80
CA VAL A 32 7.24 13.44 -21.61
C VAL A 32 6.25 12.80 -20.63
N LEU A 33 5.10 13.41 -20.39
CA LEU A 33 4.07 12.84 -19.51
C LEU A 33 3.53 11.50 -20.06
N ALA A 34 3.33 11.40 -21.38
CA ALA A 34 2.91 10.17 -22.04
C ALA A 34 3.96 9.06 -21.90
N ASP A 35 5.24 9.38 -22.07
CA ASP A 35 6.34 8.43 -21.90
C ASP A 35 6.47 7.98 -20.44
N LEU A 36 6.36 8.89 -19.46
CA LEU A 36 6.39 8.57 -18.03
C LEU A 36 5.18 7.75 -17.56
N SER A 37 4.03 7.88 -18.25
CA SER A 37 2.79 7.16 -17.91
C SER A 37 2.61 5.88 -18.71
N ARG A 38 3.60 5.49 -19.54
CA ARG A 38 3.50 4.33 -20.41
C ARG A 38 3.50 3.04 -19.58
N THR A 39 2.54 2.17 -19.84
CA THR A 39 2.42 0.85 -19.21
C THR A 39 2.83 -0.25 -20.18
N GLU A 40 3.49 -1.30 -19.68
CA GLU A 40 4.03 -2.40 -20.49
C GLU A 40 3.87 -3.75 -19.79
N ASP A 41 3.15 -4.69 -20.40
CA ASP A 41 2.88 -6.00 -19.79
C ASP A 41 4.15 -6.81 -19.51
N ALA A 42 5.13 -6.78 -20.41
CA ALA A 42 6.35 -7.58 -20.29
C ALA A 42 7.18 -7.18 -19.07
N ALA A 43 7.29 -5.88 -18.78
CA ALA A 43 8.00 -5.38 -17.61
C ALA A 43 7.28 -5.77 -16.31
N GLY A 44 5.96 -5.56 -16.27
CA GLY A 44 5.13 -5.95 -15.13
C GLY A 44 5.18 -7.45 -14.85
N LEU A 45 5.08 -8.30 -15.88
CA LEU A 45 5.15 -9.76 -15.75
C LEU A 45 6.52 -10.23 -15.26
N ARG A 46 7.61 -9.60 -15.72
CA ARG A 46 8.96 -9.90 -15.23
C ARG A 46 9.09 -9.57 -13.75
N HIS A 47 8.65 -8.39 -13.31
CA HIS A 47 8.69 -8.01 -11.89
C HIS A 47 7.84 -8.95 -11.03
N LEU A 48 6.63 -9.27 -11.48
CA LEU A 48 5.76 -10.24 -10.82
C LEU A 48 6.43 -11.62 -10.70
N ALA A 49 7.00 -12.13 -11.78
CA ALA A 49 7.67 -13.44 -11.79
C ALA A 49 8.88 -13.48 -10.85
N MET A 50 9.70 -12.42 -10.82
CA MET A 50 10.84 -12.34 -9.91
C MET A 50 10.39 -12.30 -8.44
N HIS A 51 9.36 -11.52 -8.12
CA HIS A 51 8.84 -11.41 -6.76
C HIS A 51 8.21 -12.73 -6.29
N LEU A 52 7.37 -13.35 -7.11
CA LEU A 52 6.78 -14.65 -6.80
C LEU A 52 7.84 -15.76 -6.74
N GLY A 53 8.84 -15.72 -7.61
CA GLY A 53 10.00 -16.61 -7.59
C GLY A 53 10.78 -16.50 -6.28
N LEU A 54 10.99 -15.28 -5.77
CA LEU A 54 11.63 -15.04 -4.47
C LEU A 54 10.79 -15.63 -3.32
N ILE A 55 9.49 -15.36 -3.29
CA ILE A 55 8.58 -15.90 -2.27
C ILE A 55 8.59 -17.43 -2.32
N LEU A 56 8.52 -18.02 -3.50
CA LEU A 56 8.52 -19.48 -3.68
C LEU A 56 9.85 -20.09 -3.23
N ALA A 57 10.99 -19.53 -3.64
CA ALA A 57 12.30 -20.04 -3.26
C ALA A 57 12.51 -19.99 -1.74
N LEU A 58 12.16 -18.88 -1.10
CA LEU A 58 12.23 -18.74 0.37
C LEU A 58 11.24 -19.68 1.08
N GLY A 59 10.02 -19.79 0.56
CA GLY A 59 8.99 -20.69 1.09
C GLY A 59 9.39 -22.16 1.01
N LEU A 60 9.97 -22.59 -0.11
CA LEU A 60 10.51 -23.95 -0.28
C LEU A 60 11.70 -24.20 0.64
N TYR A 61 12.59 -23.21 0.84
CA TYR A 61 13.69 -23.34 1.78
C TYR A 61 13.20 -23.51 3.22
N VAL A 62 12.22 -22.70 3.66
CA VAL A 62 11.55 -22.86 4.96
C VAL A 62 10.88 -24.24 5.07
N ALA A 63 10.14 -24.66 4.04
CA ALA A 63 9.44 -25.94 4.03
C ALA A 63 10.38 -27.15 4.06
N SER A 64 11.58 -27.02 3.49
CA SER A 64 12.56 -28.11 3.44
C SER A 64 13.16 -28.47 4.81
N GLY A 65 13.09 -27.56 5.79
CA GLY A 65 13.76 -27.74 7.08
C GLY A 65 15.29 -27.79 6.99
N ALA A 66 15.89 -27.34 5.88
CA ALA A 66 17.33 -27.30 5.68
C ALA A 66 18.05 -26.49 6.79
N PRO A 67 19.36 -26.70 7.00
CA PRO A 67 20.11 -25.96 8.02
C PRO A 67 19.87 -24.45 7.96
N PHE A 68 19.59 -23.84 9.11
CA PHE A 68 19.30 -22.40 9.22
C PHE A 68 18.07 -21.89 8.46
N TRP A 69 17.12 -22.76 8.10
CA TRP A 69 15.87 -22.36 7.42
C TRP A 69 15.12 -21.22 8.12
N TRP A 70 15.20 -21.13 9.45
CA TRP A 70 14.54 -20.09 10.25
C TRP A 70 15.03 -18.68 9.93
N LEU A 71 16.26 -18.51 9.41
CA LEU A 71 16.76 -17.22 8.92
C LEU A 71 15.96 -16.71 7.72
N ALA A 72 15.33 -17.61 6.95
CA ALA A 72 14.51 -17.24 5.81
C ALA A 72 13.09 -16.78 6.20
N LEU A 73 12.65 -16.97 7.45
CA LEU A 73 11.30 -16.55 7.90
C LEU A 73 11.08 -15.04 7.76
N LEU A 74 12.06 -14.23 8.16
CA LEU A 74 11.98 -12.78 8.07
C LEU A 74 11.95 -12.27 6.61
N PRO A 75 12.92 -12.61 5.73
CA PRO A 75 12.89 -12.16 4.34
C PRO A 75 11.67 -12.72 3.58
N LEU A 76 11.20 -13.94 3.90
CA LEU A 76 9.95 -14.47 3.36
C LEU A 76 8.76 -13.59 3.76
N GLY A 77 8.71 -13.21 5.04
CA GLY A 77 7.70 -12.32 5.59
C GLY A 77 7.66 -10.96 4.90
N ILE A 78 8.83 -10.34 4.76
CA ILE A 78 8.97 -9.07 4.05
C ILE A 78 8.52 -9.24 2.59
N ALA A 79 8.98 -10.27 1.89
CA ALA A 79 8.59 -10.52 0.50
C ALA A 79 7.06 -10.70 0.35
N ILE A 80 6.42 -11.45 1.24
CA ILE A 80 4.96 -11.63 1.21
C ILE A 80 4.25 -10.31 1.52
N CYS A 81 4.62 -9.59 2.58
CA CYS A 81 3.97 -8.32 2.94
C CYS A 81 4.10 -7.27 1.83
N PHE A 82 5.24 -7.24 1.12
CA PHE A 82 5.47 -6.33 0.00
C PHE A 82 4.70 -6.68 -1.28
N LEU A 83 3.91 -7.77 -1.31
CA LEU A 83 2.84 -7.90 -2.31
C LEU A 83 1.84 -6.73 -2.24
N PHE A 84 1.82 -5.99 -1.13
CA PHE A 84 1.15 -4.71 -1.01
C PHE A 84 1.54 -3.73 -2.13
N THR A 85 2.83 -3.64 -2.52
CA THR A 85 3.27 -2.67 -3.54
C THR A 85 2.67 -3.01 -4.90
N LEU A 86 2.64 -4.29 -5.27
CA LEU A 86 1.94 -4.75 -6.47
C LEU A 86 0.44 -4.43 -6.41
N GLN A 87 -0.22 -4.67 -5.27
CA GLN A 87 -1.64 -4.37 -5.10
C GLN A 87 -1.93 -2.85 -5.15
N HIS A 88 -1.02 -2.02 -4.61
CA HIS A 88 -1.06 -0.57 -4.68
C HIS A 88 -0.94 -0.10 -6.13
N GLU A 89 0.08 -0.53 -6.86
CA GLU A 89 0.23 -0.14 -8.27
C GLU A 89 -0.93 -0.66 -9.13
N ALA A 90 -1.41 -1.88 -8.88
CA ALA A 90 -2.59 -2.43 -9.55
C ALA A 90 -3.89 -1.64 -9.27
N THR A 91 -3.96 -0.91 -8.16
CA THR A 91 -5.07 0.03 -7.86
C THR A 91 -5.06 1.19 -8.86
N HIS A 92 -3.87 1.66 -9.24
CA HIS A 92 -3.64 2.74 -10.21
C HIS A 92 -3.58 2.26 -11.66
N LYS A 93 -3.57 0.93 -11.88
CA LYS A 93 -3.46 0.29 -13.20
C LYS A 93 -2.16 0.59 -13.94
N THR A 94 -1.08 0.77 -13.20
CA THR A 94 0.27 1.10 -13.71
C THR A 94 1.13 -0.14 -14.05
N PRO A 95 1.00 -1.32 -13.40
CA PRO A 95 1.89 -2.45 -13.71
C PRO A 95 1.74 -3.06 -15.10
N PHE A 96 0.52 -3.06 -15.65
CA PHE A 96 0.20 -3.75 -16.90
C PHE A 96 -0.58 -2.84 -17.85
N ALA A 97 -0.29 -2.93 -19.16
CA ALA A 97 -1.10 -2.33 -20.21
C ALA A 97 -2.46 -3.05 -20.35
N THR A 98 -2.47 -4.36 -20.15
CA THR A 98 -3.69 -5.17 -20.21
C THR A 98 -4.53 -5.00 -18.94
N PRO A 99 -5.78 -4.48 -19.03
CA PRO A 99 -6.55 -4.10 -17.84
C PRO A 99 -6.86 -5.25 -16.88
N TRP A 100 -7.17 -6.44 -17.38
CA TRP A 100 -7.53 -7.58 -16.53
C TRP A 100 -6.34 -8.13 -15.74
N LEU A 101 -5.10 -7.94 -16.21
CA LEU A 101 -3.91 -8.34 -15.47
C LEU A 101 -3.79 -7.56 -14.17
N ASN A 102 -4.00 -6.24 -14.21
CA ASN A 102 -4.05 -5.40 -13.00
C ASN A 102 -5.14 -5.88 -12.03
N GLU A 103 -6.31 -6.19 -12.56
CA GLU A 103 -7.45 -6.65 -11.77
C GLU A 103 -7.15 -7.95 -11.01
N TRP A 104 -6.56 -8.94 -11.67
CA TRP A 104 -6.24 -10.22 -11.03
C TRP A 104 -4.98 -10.17 -10.18
N ALA A 105 -3.94 -9.46 -10.62
CA ALA A 105 -2.72 -9.28 -9.82
C ALA A 105 -3.04 -8.64 -8.47
N GLY A 106 -3.84 -7.57 -8.44
CA GLY A 106 -4.26 -6.94 -7.19
C GLY A 106 -5.11 -7.84 -6.29
N ARG A 107 -6.08 -8.58 -6.85
CA ARG A 107 -6.90 -9.53 -6.07
C ARG A 107 -6.07 -10.65 -5.46
N LEU A 108 -5.19 -11.26 -6.24
CA LEU A 108 -4.36 -12.38 -5.80
C LEU A 108 -3.30 -11.93 -4.79
N ALA A 109 -2.69 -10.75 -4.98
CA ALA A 109 -1.75 -10.15 -4.04
C ALA A 109 -2.40 -9.84 -2.68
N GLY A 110 -3.69 -9.47 -2.67
CA GLY A 110 -4.42 -9.12 -1.46
C GLY A 110 -4.75 -10.30 -0.55
N VAL A 111 -4.90 -11.51 -1.09
CA VAL A 111 -5.19 -12.72 -0.30
C VAL A 111 -4.12 -13.02 0.76
N PRO A 112 -2.83 -13.16 0.41
CA PRO A 112 -1.80 -13.50 1.40
C PRO A 112 -1.52 -12.40 2.43
N ILE A 113 -1.91 -11.15 2.17
CA ILE A 113 -1.73 -10.01 3.08
C ILE A 113 -3.02 -9.55 3.77
N LEU A 114 -4.11 -10.32 3.62
CA LEU A 114 -5.44 -10.05 4.18
C LEU A 114 -6.07 -8.71 3.75
N GLN A 115 -5.72 -8.18 2.58
CA GLN A 115 -6.21 -6.88 2.12
C GLN A 115 -7.17 -7.03 0.92
N PRO A 116 -8.50 -6.97 1.12
CA PRO A 116 -9.47 -7.11 0.02
C PRO A 116 -9.28 -5.98 -1.01
N PHE A 117 -8.99 -6.34 -2.25
CA PHE A 117 -8.50 -5.41 -3.27
C PHE A 117 -9.55 -4.43 -3.75
N GLU A 118 -10.80 -4.87 -3.94
CA GLU A 118 -11.88 -3.96 -4.34
C GLU A 118 -12.13 -2.87 -3.28
N TRP A 119 -12.13 -3.26 -2.01
CA TRP A 119 -12.27 -2.30 -0.91
C TRP A 119 -11.05 -1.37 -0.84
N PHE A 120 -9.86 -1.96 -0.90
CA PHE A 120 -8.61 -1.21 -0.83
C PHE A 120 -8.50 -0.18 -1.95
N ARG A 121 -8.91 -0.51 -3.18
CA ARG A 121 -8.95 0.43 -4.30
C ARG A 121 -9.76 1.69 -3.98
N TYR A 122 -10.98 1.54 -3.46
CA TYR A 122 -11.81 2.69 -3.11
C TYR A 122 -11.22 3.50 -1.96
N PHE A 123 -10.73 2.82 -0.93
CA PHE A 123 -10.03 3.45 0.19
C PHE A 123 -8.83 4.26 -0.30
N HIS A 124 -7.97 3.63 -1.11
CA HIS A 124 -6.69 4.17 -1.52
C HIS A 124 -6.82 5.32 -2.53
N LEU A 125 -7.73 5.23 -3.50
CA LEU A 125 -8.01 6.35 -4.40
C LEU A 125 -8.62 7.55 -3.66
N SER A 126 -9.45 7.30 -2.64
CA SER A 126 -9.97 8.37 -1.78
C SER A 126 -8.88 8.99 -0.91
N HIS A 127 -7.93 8.19 -0.43
CA HIS A 127 -6.74 8.65 0.28
C HIS A 127 -5.89 9.53 -0.62
N HIS A 128 -5.45 9.07 -1.79
CA HIS A 128 -4.64 9.87 -2.73
C HIS A 128 -5.31 11.18 -3.16
N LYS A 129 -6.64 11.19 -3.28
CA LYS A 129 -7.38 12.42 -3.60
C LYS A 129 -7.32 13.45 -2.47
N HIS A 130 -7.19 13.02 -1.23
CA HIS A 130 -7.30 13.86 -0.03
C HIS A 130 -6.16 13.62 0.97
N THR A 131 -4.96 13.25 0.51
CA THR A 131 -3.85 12.87 1.39
C THR A 131 -3.56 13.97 2.39
N ASN A 132 -3.52 13.61 3.67
CA ASN A 132 -3.31 14.54 4.79
C ASN A 132 -4.34 15.69 4.87
N ASP A 133 -5.56 15.51 4.34
CA ASP A 133 -6.74 16.33 4.69
C ASP A 133 -7.43 15.70 5.93
N PRO A 134 -7.36 16.32 7.12
CA PRO A 134 -7.89 15.72 8.35
C PRO A 134 -9.39 15.38 8.30
N ALA A 135 -10.16 16.03 7.42
CA ALA A 135 -11.61 15.84 7.33
C ALA A 135 -12.03 14.83 6.25
N ARG A 136 -11.14 14.50 5.30
CA ARG A 136 -11.49 13.71 4.11
C ARG A 136 -10.59 12.51 3.85
N ASP A 137 -9.40 12.48 4.43
CA ASP A 137 -8.48 11.36 4.30
C ASP A 137 -9.03 10.15 5.09
N PRO A 138 -9.45 9.05 4.42
CA PRO A 138 -9.98 7.89 5.11
C PRO A 138 -8.94 7.21 6.01
N GLU A 139 -7.64 7.40 5.78
CA GLU A 139 -6.60 6.89 6.65
C GLU A 139 -6.57 7.62 7.99
N LEU A 140 -6.58 8.96 7.97
CA LEU A 140 -6.61 9.77 9.19
C LEU A 140 -7.92 9.59 9.97
N ILE A 141 -9.05 9.45 9.26
CA ILE A 141 -10.36 9.22 9.87
C ILE A 141 -10.41 7.83 10.54
N ALA A 142 -9.78 6.81 9.94
CA ALA A 142 -9.80 5.45 10.47
C ALA A 142 -8.87 5.27 11.69
N GLY A 143 -7.87 6.13 11.85
CA GLY A 143 -7.01 6.15 13.03
C GLY A 143 -5.93 7.22 12.94
N ALA A 144 -5.74 7.97 14.02
CA ALA A 144 -4.68 8.97 14.11
C ALA A 144 -3.29 8.31 13.93
N LYS A 145 -2.36 9.07 13.35
CA LYS A 145 -0.94 8.68 13.31
C LYS A 145 -0.41 8.54 14.75
N PRO A 146 0.53 7.61 15.02
CA PRO A 146 1.02 7.39 16.37
C PRO A 146 1.77 8.61 16.91
N GLU A 147 1.37 9.10 18.09
CA GLU A 147 1.99 10.27 18.75
C GLU A 147 2.85 9.89 19.97
N THR A 148 2.63 8.70 20.54
CA THR A 148 3.39 8.17 21.68
C THR A 148 4.18 6.91 21.28
N TRP A 149 5.25 6.60 22.02
CA TRP A 149 6.02 5.36 21.82
C TRP A 149 5.15 4.10 21.89
N ALA A 150 4.19 4.04 22.83
CA ALA A 150 3.28 2.90 22.93
C ALA A 150 2.41 2.76 21.67
N SER A 151 1.81 3.87 21.20
CA SER A 151 1.02 3.87 19.95
C SER A 151 1.88 3.54 18.73
N TYR A 152 3.15 3.97 18.72
CA TYR A 152 4.10 3.69 17.66
C TYR A 152 4.45 2.20 17.58
N VAL A 153 4.81 1.58 18.71
CA VAL A 153 5.08 0.13 18.77
C VAL A 153 3.86 -0.67 18.36
N MET A 154 2.66 -0.30 18.82
CA MET A 154 1.42 -0.96 18.42
C MET A 154 1.15 -0.80 16.93
N HIS A 155 1.34 0.38 16.35
CA HIS A 155 1.19 0.63 14.92
C HIS A 155 2.18 -0.23 14.10
N VAL A 156 3.46 -0.18 14.46
CA VAL A 156 4.53 -0.89 13.78
C VAL A 156 4.38 -2.41 13.92
N SER A 157 3.82 -2.93 15.01
CA SER A 157 3.58 -4.37 15.15
C SER A 157 2.71 -4.97 14.03
N GLY A 158 1.87 -4.14 13.37
CA GLY A 158 0.92 -4.59 12.37
C GLY A 158 -0.30 -5.32 12.92
N LEU A 159 -0.36 -5.65 14.22
CA LEU A 159 -1.51 -6.30 14.85
C LEU A 159 -2.82 -5.53 14.66
N PRO A 160 -2.87 -4.19 14.80
CA PRO A 160 -4.08 -3.42 14.52
C PRO A 160 -4.55 -3.57 13.07
N PHE A 161 -3.63 -3.67 12.12
CA PHE A 161 -3.96 -3.87 10.70
C PHE A 161 -4.63 -5.23 10.48
N TRP A 162 -4.07 -6.32 11.03
CA TRP A 162 -4.67 -7.66 10.94
C TRP A 162 -6.09 -7.69 11.48
N TRP A 163 -6.31 -7.07 12.64
CA TRP A 163 -7.63 -6.96 13.24
C TRP A 163 -8.60 -6.16 12.38
N ALA A 164 -8.17 -4.97 11.91
CA ALA A 164 -8.99 -4.09 11.08
C ALA A 164 -9.38 -4.77 9.75
N MET A 165 -8.43 -5.44 9.09
CA MET A 165 -8.67 -6.13 7.83
C MET A 165 -9.57 -7.34 8.00
N THR A 166 -9.39 -8.13 9.05
CA THR A 166 -10.28 -9.25 9.37
C THR A 166 -11.73 -8.76 9.55
N ARG A 167 -11.93 -7.72 10.36
CA ARG A 167 -13.25 -7.09 10.53
C ARG A 167 -13.81 -6.54 9.22
N ARG A 168 -12.96 -5.95 8.38
CA ARG A 168 -13.37 -5.42 7.07
C ARG A 168 -13.85 -6.53 6.15
N ILE A 169 -13.14 -7.66 6.08
CA ILE A 169 -13.53 -8.82 5.27
C ILE A 169 -14.87 -9.37 5.76
N LEU A 170 -15.03 -9.56 7.07
CA LEU A 170 -16.30 -10.04 7.64
C LEU A 170 -17.47 -9.09 7.35
N ALA A 171 -17.28 -7.78 7.51
CA ALA A 171 -18.30 -6.77 7.21
C ALA A 171 -18.65 -6.72 5.71
N ASN A 172 -17.65 -6.81 4.83
CA ASN A 172 -17.90 -6.87 3.39
C ASN A 172 -18.67 -8.15 3.03
N ALA A 173 -18.31 -9.30 3.59
CA ALA A 173 -18.94 -10.58 3.31
C ALA A 173 -20.42 -10.63 3.74
N SER A 174 -20.77 -9.96 4.84
CA SER A 174 -22.17 -9.82 5.30
C SER A 174 -23.00 -8.85 4.45
N GLY A 175 -22.36 -8.12 3.53
CA GLY A 175 -23.03 -7.13 2.68
C GLY A 175 -23.35 -5.83 3.42
N ALA A 176 -22.55 -5.48 4.43
CA ALA A 176 -22.64 -4.19 5.09
C ALA A 176 -22.49 -3.03 4.10
N ALA A 177 -22.98 -1.85 4.49
CA ALA A 177 -22.84 -0.65 3.68
C ALA A 177 -21.35 -0.35 3.41
N PRO A 178 -20.97 -0.02 2.17
CA PRO A 178 -19.57 -0.01 1.74
C PRO A 178 -18.76 1.18 2.29
N GLY A 179 -19.42 2.13 2.98
CA GLY A 179 -18.80 3.29 3.63
C GLY A 179 -18.74 4.54 2.75
N ALA A 180 -18.25 5.65 3.29
CA ALA A 180 -18.34 6.98 2.66
C ALA A 180 -17.59 7.12 1.32
N TYR A 181 -16.52 6.35 1.12
CA TYR A 181 -15.66 6.42 -0.07
C TYR A 181 -15.91 5.31 -1.09
N SER A 182 -16.75 4.33 -0.77
CA SER A 182 -17.09 3.23 -1.69
C SER A 182 -18.53 3.41 -2.18
N PRO A 183 -18.79 3.38 -3.49
CA PRO A 183 -20.13 3.62 -4.01
C PRO A 183 -21.05 2.41 -3.74
N GLU A 184 -22.34 2.65 -3.53
CA GLU A 184 -23.33 1.60 -3.21
C GLU A 184 -23.36 0.46 -4.25
N ARG A 185 -23.16 0.79 -5.53
CA ARG A 185 -23.05 -0.20 -6.62
C ARG A 185 -21.91 -1.21 -6.45
N ALA A 186 -20.88 -0.88 -5.65
CA ALA A 186 -19.76 -1.78 -5.39
C ALA A 186 -20.07 -2.85 -4.34
N ARG A 187 -21.13 -2.68 -3.53
CA ARG A 187 -21.46 -3.56 -2.40
C ARG A 187 -21.46 -5.05 -2.76
N ARG A 188 -22.07 -5.42 -3.89
CA ARG A 188 -22.11 -6.82 -4.36
C ARG A 188 -20.74 -7.37 -4.73
N ARG A 189 -19.86 -6.54 -5.31
CA ARG A 189 -18.49 -6.95 -5.66
C ARG A 189 -17.63 -7.12 -4.41
N LEU A 190 -17.70 -6.16 -3.49
CA LEU A 190 -17.02 -6.22 -2.19
C LEU A 190 -17.41 -7.48 -1.41
N ALA A 191 -18.71 -7.79 -1.37
CA ALA A 191 -19.20 -8.99 -0.69
C ALA A 191 -18.74 -10.28 -1.38
N ARG A 192 -18.72 -10.33 -2.71
CA ARG A 192 -18.26 -11.50 -3.46
C ARG A 192 -16.77 -11.75 -3.23
N GLU A 193 -15.93 -10.73 -3.34
CA GLU A 193 -14.50 -10.84 -3.08
C GLU A 193 -14.23 -11.32 -1.65
N ALA A 194 -14.87 -10.68 -0.66
CA ALA A 194 -14.69 -11.07 0.75
C ALA A 194 -15.12 -12.52 1.03
N ARG A 195 -16.20 -13.00 0.41
CA ARG A 195 -16.63 -14.41 0.54
C ARG A 195 -15.63 -15.40 -0.06
N TRP A 196 -15.04 -15.07 -1.22
CA TRP A 196 -13.96 -15.88 -1.80
C TRP A 196 -12.71 -15.91 -0.91
N MET A 197 -12.34 -14.76 -0.32
CA MET A 197 -11.23 -14.70 0.64
C MET A 197 -11.52 -15.56 1.88
N LEU A 198 -12.73 -15.46 2.46
CA LEU A 198 -13.12 -16.29 3.60
C LEU A 198 -13.10 -17.79 3.27
N LEU A 199 -13.53 -18.18 2.06
CA LEU A 199 -13.41 -19.58 1.62
C LEU A 199 -11.94 -20.01 1.55
N ALA A 200 -11.07 -19.20 0.95
CA ALA A 200 -9.63 -19.48 0.89
C ALA A 200 -9.02 -19.62 2.29
N TYR A 201 -9.39 -18.74 3.23
CA TYR A 201 -8.91 -18.80 4.61
C TYR A 201 -9.49 -19.97 5.40
N ALA A 202 -10.74 -20.36 5.16
CA ALA A 202 -11.32 -21.56 5.76
C ALA A 202 -10.58 -22.82 5.30
N LEU A 203 -10.28 -22.93 4.00
CA LEU A 203 -9.49 -24.03 3.45
C LEU A 203 -8.07 -24.04 4.04
N ALA A 204 -7.43 -22.87 4.14
CA ALA A 204 -6.13 -22.74 4.80
C ALA A 204 -6.18 -23.18 6.26
N ALA A 205 -7.21 -22.78 7.02
CA ALA A 205 -7.39 -23.17 8.41
C ALA A 205 -7.62 -24.68 8.57
N VAL A 206 -8.41 -25.30 7.67
CA VAL A 206 -8.59 -26.76 7.66
C VAL A 206 -7.28 -27.48 7.38
N SER A 207 -6.44 -26.97 6.47
CA SER A 207 -5.13 -27.58 6.18
C SER A 207 -4.21 -27.64 7.42
N LEU A 208 -4.35 -26.70 8.36
CA LEU A 208 -3.57 -26.66 9.61
C LEU A 208 -3.89 -27.82 10.56
N LEU A 209 -5.02 -28.51 10.37
CA LEU A 209 -5.36 -29.74 11.10
C LEU A 209 -4.50 -30.94 10.67
N PHE A 210 -3.94 -30.88 9.46
CA PHE A 210 -3.15 -31.97 8.87
C PHE A 210 -1.65 -31.66 8.82
N THR A 211 -1.28 -30.39 8.69
CA THR A 211 0.12 -29.96 8.62
C THR A 211 0.32 -28.53 9.11
N PRO A 212 1.40 -28.22 9.85
CA PRO A 212 1.71 -26.85 10.26
C PRO A 212 2.36 -26.03 9.12
N LEU A 213 2.44 -26.55 7.89
CA LEU A 213 3.19 -25.92 6.80
C LEU A 213 2.81 -24.45 6.59
N LEU A 214 1.51 -24.14 6.48
CA LEU A 214 1.05 -22.76 6.29
C LEU A 214 1.36 -21.84 7.48
N PHE A 215 1.52 -22.38 8.69
CA PHE A 215 1.99 -21.58 9.80
C PHE A 215 3.43 -21.09 9.54
N TRP A 216 4.31 -21.98 9.09
CA TRP A 216 5.72 -21.68 8.88
C TRP A 216 6.02 -20.90 7.60
N VAL A 217 5.32 -21.18 6.49
CA VAL A 217 5.60 -20.52 5.20
C VAL A 217 4.75 -19.29 4.93
N TRP A 218 3.73 -19.03 5.77
CA TRP A 218 2.82 -17.91 5.53
C TRP A 218 2.49 -17.12 6.80
N ILE A 219 1.84 -17.72 7.81
CA ILE A 219 1.31 -16.95 8.96
C ILE A 219 2.44 -16.28 9.76
N LEU A 220 3.43 -17.06 10.22
CA LEU A 220 4.53 -16.54 11.02
C LEU A 220 5.39 -15.55 10.22
N PRO A 221 5.82 -15.83 8.97
CA PRO A 221 6.50 -14.86 8.13
C PRO A 221 5.74 -13.54 8.00
N CYS A 222 4.44 -13.59 7.68
CA CYS A 222 3.61 -12.39 7.55
C CYS A 222 3.58 -11.55 8.84
N LEU A 223 3.54 -12.17 10.02
CA LEU A 223 3.61 -11.46 11.30
C LEU A 223 4.97 -10.76 11.48
N LEU A 224 6.07 -11.42 11.10
CA LEU A 224 7.42 -10.87 11.17
C LEU A 224 7.66 -9.76 10.13
N GLY A 225 7.04 -9.85 8.96
CA GLY A 225 7.21 -8.91 7.85
C GLY A 225 6.44 -7.60 7.99
N GLN A 226 5.31 -7.59 8.70
CA GLN A 226 4.45 -6.41 8.82
C GLN A 226 5.15 -5.17 9.38
N PRO A 227 6.00 -5.23 10.42
CA PRO A 227 6.77 -4.08 10.88
C PRO A 227 7.52 -3.33 9.78
N PHE A 228 8.11 -4.05 8.83
CA PHE A 228 8.84 -3.44 7.72
C PHE A 228 7.91 -2.68 6.79
N LEU A 229 6.75 -3.26 6.45
CA LEU A 229 5.75 -2.59 5.63
C LEU A 229 5.16 -1.36 6.36
N ARG A 230 4.89 -1.44 7.66
CA ARG A 230 4.35 -0.29 8.42
C ARG A 230 5.35 0.87 8.50
N LEU A 231 6.63 0.57 8.70
CA LEU A 231 7.69 1.57 8.67
C LEU A 231 7.83 2.21 7.28
N TYR A 232 7.76 1.40 6.23
CA TYR A 232 7.76 1.87 4.83
C TYR A 232 6.60 2.86 4.57
N LEU A 233 5.36 2.48 4.91
CA LEU A 233 4.18 3.32 4.71
C LEU A 233 4.21 4.60 5.56
N LEU A 234 4.70 4.52 6.79
CA LEU A 234 4.84 5.71 7.64
C LEU A 234 5.83 6.71 7.05
N ALA A 235 6.85 6.24 6.32
CA ALA A 235 7.83 7.10 5.67
C ALA A 235 7.24 7.89 4.48
N GLU A 236 6.18 7.40 3.84
CA GLU A 236 5.58 8.03 2.64
C GLU A 236 4.97 9.40 2.95
N HIS A 237 4.17 9.52 4.01
CA HIS A 237 3.44 10.77 4.33
C HIS A 237 3.37 11.08 5.83
N GLY A 238 3.97 10.23 6.68
CA GLY A 238 4.03 10.46 8.11
C GLY A 238 4.85 11.70 8.45
N ARG A 239 4.25 12.61 9.23
CA ARG A 239 4.83 13.92 9.61
C ARG A 239 5.09 14.86 8.43
N CYS A 240 4.45 14.64 7.28
CA CYS A 240 4.40 15.61 6.20
C CYS A 240 3.30 16.66 6.45
N ALA A 241 3.27 17.71 5.63
CA ALA A 241 2.37 18.85 5.85
C ALA A 241 0.91 18.50 5.56
N PHE A 242 -0.02 19.05 6.36
CA PHE A 242 -1.47 18.94 6.15
C PHE A 242 -1.97 19.99 5.14
N VAL A 243 -1.47 19.88 3.90
CA VAL A 243 -1.78 20.81 2.80
C VAL A 243 -2.14 20.03 1.54
N ALA A 244 -2.82 20.69 0.60
CA ALA A 244 -3.20 20.05 -0.66
C ALA A 244 -2.01 19.81 -1.61
N ASN A 245 -0.86 20.45 -1.40
CA ASN A 245 0.28 20.32 -2.30
C ASN A 245 0.99 18.97 -2.11
N MET A 246 0.93 18.09 -3.12
CA MET A 246 1.50 16.74 -3.06
C MET A 246 3.01 16.74 -2.80
N LEU A 247 3.73 17.76 -3.26
CA LEU A 247 5.18 17.91 -3.04
C LEU A 247 5.54 18.19 -1.57
N GLN A 248 4.55 18.54 -0.73
CA GLN A 248 4.72 18.87 0.69
C GLN A 248 4.00 17.91 1.63
N ASN A 249 2.84 17.40 1.19
CA ASN A 249 2.03 16.47 1.99
C ASN A 249 2.51 15.02 1.90
N THR A 250 3.40 14.73 0.96
CA THR A 250 4.07 13.44 0.77
C THR A 250 5.57 13.67 0.79
N ARG A 251 6.33 12.68 1.27
CA ARG A 251 7.78 12.73 1.32
C ARG A 251 8.32 12.67 -0.11
N THR A 252 8.76 13.82 -0.59
CA THR A 252 9.35 13.98 -1.92
C THR A 252 10.86 14.04 -1.79
N THR A 253 11.57 13.20 -2.54
CA THR A 253 13.04 13.22 -2.62
C THR A 253 13.46 13.82 -3.95
N TYR A 254 14.33 14.83 -3.91
CA TYR A 254 14.94 15.40 -5.11
C TYR A 254 16.22 14.62 -5.40
N THR A 255 16.29 14.00 -6.58
CA THR A 255 17.45 13.21 -7.06
C THR A 255 17.98 13.79 -8.34
#